data_AF-A0A7V2MJG7-F1
#
_entry.id   AF-A0A7V2MJG7-F1
#
_cell.length_a   1.000
_cell.length_b   1.000
_cell.length_c   1.000
_cell.angle_alpha   90.00
_cell.angle_beta   90.00
_cell.angle_gamma   90.00
#
_symmetry.space_group_name_H-M   'P 1'
#
loop_
_entity.id
_entity.type
_entity.pdbx_description
1 polymer ?
#
loop_
_entity_poly.entity_id
_entity_poly.type
_entity_poly.pdbx_seq_one_letter_code
_entity_poly.pdbx_strand_id
1 'polypeptide(L)'
;MFMHTLHLPHWSIAVSLRNAARALAGAWAFFWLFYGLPFGGITIGHTTLHPMIPGLAFVALFLAAWRWEFVGGSLLVLAGLHLAVYYPLYLHSRDAATVTIVTLGLAAPPLSAGLLQLCGWGVGRRL
;
A
#
# COMPACT_ATOMS: atom_id res chain seq x y z
N MET A 1 -39.80 -18.62 -10.62
CA MET A 1 -38.44 -19.12 -10.87
C MET A 1 -37.47 -18.26 -10.07
N PHE A 2 -37.33 -18.55 -8.78
CA PHE A 2 -36.45 -17.81 -7.88
C PHE A 2 -35.03 -18.37 -8.05
N MET A 3 -34.15 -17.62 -8.70
CA MET A 3 -32.71 -17.83 -8.55
C MET A 3 -32.35 -17.45 -7.12
N HIS A 4 -32.39 -18.43 -6.22
CA HIS A 4 -31.73 -18.35 -4.93
C HIS A 4 -30.23 -18.24 -5.24
N THR A 5 -29.71 -17.01 -5.29
CA THR A 5 -28.27 -16.76 -5.28
C THR A 5 -27.74 -17.35 -3.98
N LEU A 6 -27.18 -18.56 -4.07
CA LEU A 6 -26.35 -19.15 -3.04
C LEU A 6 -25.18 -18.20 -2.82
N HIS A 7 -25.36 -17.28 -1.88
CA HIS A 7 -24.34 -16.38 -1.39
C HIS A 7 -23.36 -17.25 -0.60
N LEU A 8 -22.46 -17.93 -1.32
CA LEU A 8 -21.39 -18.67 -0.71
C LEU A 8 -20.51 -17.64 0.04
N PRO A 9 -20.52 -17.64 1.39
CA PRO A 9 -19.97 -16.53 2.18
C PRO A 9 -18.46 -16.31 1.94
N HIS A 10 -17.76 -17.32 1.44
CA HIS A 10 -16.33 -17.23 1.11
C HIS A 10 -16.04 -16.40 -0.16
N TRP A 11 -16.97 -16.34 -1.13
CA TRP A 11 -16.80 -15.53 -2.34
C TRP A 11 -16.93 -14.03 -2.04
N SER A 12 -17.88 -13.66 -1.16
CA SER A 12 -18.05 -12.27 -0.73
C SER A 12 -16.85 -11.78 0.09
N ILE A 13 -16.21 -12.66 0.88
CA ILE A 13 -15.02 -12.34 1.66
C ILE A 13 -13.82 -12.05 0.73
N ALA A 14 -13.54 -12.92 -0.25
CA ALA A 14 -12.41 -12.72 -1.17
C ALA A 14 -12.54 -11.39 -1.95
N VAL A 15 -13.74 -11.09 -2.44
CA VAL A 15 -14.02 -9.84 -3.15
C VAL A 15 -13.90 -8.63 -2.22
N SER A 16 -14.43 -8.73 -1.00
CA SER A 16 -14.33 -7.66 0.01
C SER A 16 -12.88 -7.33 0.37
N LEU A 17 -12.05 -8.36 0.58
CA LEU A 17 -10.63 -8.19 0.90
C LEU A 17 -9.88 -7.48 -0.23
N ARG A 18 -10.13 -7.86 -1.50
CA ARG A 18 -9.51 -7.23 -2.67
C ARG A 18 -9.95 -5.78 -2.83
N ASN A 19 -11.24 -5.49 -2.63
CA ASN A 19 -11.75 -4.13 -2.71
C ASN A 19 -11.19 -3.25 -1.60
N ALA A 20 -11.10 -3.76 -0.37
CA ALA A 20 -10.47 -3.07 0.75
C ALA A 20 -8.99 -2.78 0.48
N ALA A 21 -8.23 -3.77 -0.02
CA ALA A 21 -6.83 -3.61 -0.39
C ALA A 21 -6.64 -2.52 -1.46
N ARG A 22 -7.46 -2.53 -2.51
CA ARG A 22 -7.44 -1.53 -3.59
C ARG A 22 -7.80 -0.14 -3.08
N ALA A 23 -8.83 -0.02 -2.26
CA ALA A 23 -9.23 1.26 -1.68
C ALA A 23 -8.11 1.84 -0.80
N LEU A 24 -7.48 1.01 0.03
CA LEU A 24 -6.39 1.43 0.90
C LEU A 24 -5.14 1.83 0.10
N ALA A 25 -4.72 1.01 -0.87
CA ALA A 25 -3.58 1.31 -1.72
C ALA A 25 -3.82 2.55 -2.60
N GLY A 26 -5.03 2.71 -3.12
CA GLY A 26 -5.43 3.87 -3.91
C GLY A 26 -5.44 5.15 -3.08
N ALA A 27 -6.05 5.12 -1.88
CA ALA A 27 -6.06 6.26 -0.96
C ALA A 27 -4.64 6.66 -0.55
N TRP A 28 -3.77 5.68 -0.27
CA TRP A 28 -2.38 5.93 0.08
C TRP A 28 -1.58 6.53 -1.09
N ALA A 29 -1.68 5.95 -2.28
CA ALA A 29 -1.01 6.49 -3.47
C ALA A 29 -1.48 7.90 -3.81
N PHE A 30 -2.79 8.15 -3.72
CA PHE A 30 -3.39 9.46 -3.93
C PHE A 30 -2.92 10.49 -2.91
N PHE A 31 -2.89 10.12 -1.62
CA PHE A 31 -2.34 10.97 -0.56
C PHE A 31 -0.92 11.43 -0.87
N TRP A 32 -0.02 10.52 -1.25
CA TRP A 32 1.37 10.87 -1.57
C TRP A 32 1.51 11.69 -2.84
N LEU A 33 0.70 11.39 -3.86
CA LEU A 33 0.68 12.18 -5.09
C LEU A 33 0.29 13.63 -4.80
N PHE A 34 -0.77 13.85 -4.00
CA PHE A 34 -1.24 15.18 -3.62
C PHE A 34 -0.30 15.88 -2.64
N TYR A 35 0.26 15.14 -1.67
CA TYR A 35 1.27 15.68 -0.78
C TYR A 35 2.49 16.18 -1.57
N GLY A 36 2.90 15.49 -2.64
CA GLY A 36 4.03 15.92 -3.46
C GLY A 36 3.80 17.16 -4.35
N LEU A 37 2.56 17.63 -4.51
CA LEU A 37 2.21 18.78 -5.36
C LEU A 37 2.59 20.16 -4.77
N PRO A 38 2.22 20.50 -3.52
CA PRO A 38 2.49 21.82 -2.95
C PRO A 38 3.93 22.02 -2.47
N PHE A 39 4.69 20.94 -2.23
CA PHE A 39 6.05 21.04 -1.74
C PHE A 39 7.06 21.05 -2.89
N GLY A 40 7.87 22.11 -2.94
CA GLY A 40 9.08 22.14 -3.77
C GLY A 40 10.01 20.97 -3.41
N GLY A 41 10.88 20.60 -4.36
CA GLY A 41 11.75 19.42 -4.23
C GLY A 41 12.42 19.28 -2.86
N ILE A 42 12.45 18.05 -2.35
CA ILE A 42 13.13 17.69 -1.12
C ILE A 42 14.60 17.45 -1.46
N THR A 43 15.50 18.27 -0.90
CA THR A 43 16.94 18.05 -1.04
C THR A 43 17.40 16.99 -0.05
N ILE A 44 17.86 15.85 -0.56
CA ILE A 44 18.51 14.79 0.21
C ILE A 44 20.00 14.80 -0.17
N GLY A 45 20.85 15.29 0.73
CA GLY A 45 22.27 15.50 0.44
C GLY A 45 22.48 16.57 -0.64
N HIS A 46 23.06 16.17 -1.79
CA HIS A 46 23.25 17.04 -2.97
C HIS A 46 22.20 16.85 -4.06
N THR A 47 21.20 15.97 -3.84
CA THR A 47 20.18 15.64 -4.85
C THR A 47 18.84 16.20 -4.45
N THR A 48 18.25 17.03 -5.30
CA THR A 48 16.88 17.52 -5.14
C THR A 48 15.93 16.51 -5.76
N LEU A 49 15.24 15.73 -4.93
CA LEU A 49 14.18 14.84 -5.37
C LEU A 49 12.84 15.54 -5.26
N HIS A 50 12.11 15.64 -6.37
CA HIS A 50 10.74 16.11 -6.31
C HIS A 50 9.90 15.08 -5.54
N PRO A 51 9.15 15.47 -4.49
CA PRO A 51 8.31 14.53 -3.73
C PRO A 51 7.21 13.86 -4.56
N MET A 52 7.01 14.26 -5.82
CA MET A 52 6.16 13.55 -6.77
C MET A 52 6.76 12.22 -7.23
N ILE A 53 8.09 12.07 -7.24
CA ILE A 53 8.77 10.84 -7.67
C ILE A 53 8.33 9.63 -6.81
N PRO A 54 8.40 9.67 -5.46
CA PRO A 54 7.88 8.58 -4.64
C PRO A 54 6.36 8.41 -4.79
N GLY A 55 5.60 9.50 -4.92
CA GLY A 55 4.15 9.43 -5.17
C GLY A 55 3.80 8.67 -6.46
N LEU A 56 4.52 8.92 -7.55
CA LEU A 56 4.36 8.18 -8.82
C LEU A 56 4.75 6.71 -8.68
N ALA A 57 5.80 6.40 -7.92
CA ALA A 57 6.16 5.01 -7.63
C ALA A 57 5.05 4.27 -6.88
N PHE A 58 4.38 4.94 -5.92
CA PHE A 58 3.24 4.36 -5.21
C PHE A 58 2.00 4.18 -6.10
N VAL A 59 1.74 5.11 -7.03
CA VAL A 59 0.70 4.93 -8.05
C VAL A 59 1.02 3.73 -8.94
N ALA A 60 2.28 3.55 -9.36
CA ALA A 60 2.69 2.39 -10.14
C ALA A 60 2.48 1.07 -9.37
N LEU A 61 2.79 1.04 -8.07
CA LEU A 61 2.51 -0.11 -7.20
C LEU A 61 1.00 -0.40 -7.10
N PHE A 62 0.17 0.64 -6.95
CA PHE A 62 -1.27 0.49 -6.94
C PHE A 62 -1.80 -0.09 -8.26
N LEU A 63 -1.35 0.42 -9.40
CA LEU A 63 -1.73 -0.09 -10.72
C LEU A 63 -1.26 -1.54 -10.93
N ALA A 64 -0.06 -1.88 -10.47
CA ALA A 64 0.44 -3.25 -10.49
C ALA A 64 -0.45 -4.18 -9.64
N ALA A 65 -0.85 -3.76 -8.44
CA ALA A 65 -1.80 -4.49 -7.59
C ALA A 65 -3.19 -4.60 -8.20
N TRP A 66 -3.63 -3.62 -8.98
CA TRP A 66 -4.89 -3.66 -9.70
C TRP A 66 -4.86 -4.72 -10.82
N ARG A 67 -3.77 -4.78 -11.60
CA ARG A 67 -3.65 -5.65 -12.77
C ARG A 67 -3.21 -7.09 -12.44
N TRP A 68 -2.39 -7.26 -11.41
CA TRP A 68 -1.79 -8.53 -10.99
C TRP A 68 -1.91 -8.70 -9.48
N GLU A 69 -2.93 -9.46 -9.04
CA GLU A 69 -3.27 -9.57 -7.62
C GLU A 69 -2.11 -10.11 -6.76
N PHE A 70 -1.48 -11.21 -7.18
CA PHE A 70 -0.37 -11.81 -6.46
C PHE A 70 0.87 -10.91 -6.48
N VAL A 71 1.33 -10.53 -7.68
CA VAL A 71 2.56 -9.74 -7.85
C VAL A 71 2.44 -8.40 -7.13
N GLY A 72 1.35 -7.66 -7.33
CA GLY A 72 1.18 -6.36 -6.69
C GLY A 72 0.92 -6.46 -5.19
N GLY A 73 0.25 -7.52 -4.71
CA GLY A 73 0.17 -7.81 -3.28
C GLY A 73 1.55 -8.01 -2.65
N SER A 74 2.39 -8.83 -3.29
CA SER A 74 3.79 -9.04 -2.86
C SER A 74 4.62 -7.76 -2.91
N LEU A 75 4.50 -6.97 -3.97
CA LEU A 75 5.22 -5.69 -4.10
C LEU A 75 4.81 -4.68 -3.02
N LEU A 76 3.51 -4.61 -2.68
CA LEU A 76 3.02 -3.75 -1.61
C LEU A 76 3.54 -4.18 -0.24
N VAL A 77 3.60 -5.49 0.04
CA VAL A 77 4.22 -6.02 1.27
C VAL A 77 5.70 -5.68 1.31
N LEU A 78 6.45 -5.92 0.23
CA LEU A 78 7.88 -5.62 0.16
C LEU A 78 8.15 -4.12 0.33
N ALA A 79 7.35 -3.26 -0.30
CA ALA A 79 7.45 -1.81 -0.13
C ALA A 79 7.16 -1.40 1.31
N GLY A 80 6.10 -1.93 1.93
CA GLY A 80 5.78 -1.68 3.34
C GLY A 80 6.88 -2.13 4.29
N LEU A 81 7.45 -3.33 4.08
CA LEU A 81 8.57 -3.84 4.88
C LEU A 81 9.83 -2.99 4.68
N HIS A 82 10.12 -2.59 3.45
CA HIS A 82 11.24 -1.70 3.17
C HIS A 82 11.09 -0.37 3.92
N LEU A 83 9.91 0.24 3.88
CA LEU A 83 9.62 1.47 4.63
C LEU A 83 9.72 1.26 6.15
N ALA A 84 9.22 0.13 6.66
CA ALA A 84 9.24 -0.22 8.07
C ALA A 84 10.67 -0.39 8.62
N VAL A 85 11.64 -0.79 7.78
CA VAL A 85 13.04 -0.95 8.17
C VAL A 85 13.84 0.32 7.88
N TYR A 86 13.65 0.93 6.72
CA TYR A 86 14.42 2.09 6.27
C TYR A 86 14.18 3.33 7.13
N TYR A 87 12.91 3.65 7.45
CA TYR A 87 12.59 4.91 8.14
C TYR A 87 13.07 4.97 9.59
N PRO A 88 13.00 3.91 10.41
CA PRO A 88 13.61 3.91 11.74
C PRO A 88 15.12 4.10 11.73
N LEU A 89 15.81 3.50 10.74
CA LEU A 89 17.25 3.68 10.56
C LEU A 89 17.59 5.11 10.11
N TYR A 90 16.80 5.66 9.19
CA TYR A 90 16.97 7.02 8.71
C TYR A 90 16.68 8.08 9.78
N LEU A 91 15.66 7.84 10.61
CA LEU A 91 15.21 8.76 11.67
C LEU A 91 15.79 8.41 13.06
N HIS A 92 16.87 7.62 13.14
CA HIS A 92 17.43 7.13 14.40
C HIS A 92 17.80 8.24 15.41
N SER A 93 18.03 9.47 14.93
CA SER A 93 18.35 10.65 15.74
C SER A 93 17.12 11.40 16.28
N ARG A 94 15.91 10.98 15.92
CA ARG A 94 14.64 11.57 16.37
C ARG A 94 14.07 10.82 17.57
N ASP A 95 13.11 11.44 18.25
CA ASP A 95 12.41 10.81 19.35
C ASP A 95 11.60 9.58 18.90
N ALA A 96 11.48 8.60 19.79
CA ALA A 96 10.85 7.32 19.48
C ALA A 96 9.39 7.46 19.02
N ALA A 97 8.66 8.46 19.51
CA ALA A 97 7.27 8.69 19.13
C ALA A 97 7.19 9.17 17.67
N THR A 98 7.99 10.16 17.27
CA THR A 98 8.12 10.61 15.88
C THR A 98 8.52 9.45 14.96
N VAL A 99 9.53 8.67 15.33
CA VAL A 99 9.97 7.52 14.52
C VAL A 99 8.82 6.54 14.32
N THR A 100 8.09 6.21 15.39
CA THR A 100 6.97 5.27 15.34
C THR A 100 5.82 5.79 14.49
N ILE A 101 5.38 7.03 14.70
CA ILE A 101 4.27 7.65 13.96
C ILE A 101 4.60 7.72 12.46
N VAL A 102 5.79 8.21 12.11
CA VAL A 102 6.21 8.34 10.71
C VAL A 102 6.33 6.97 10.05
N THR A 103 6.98 6.02 10.72
CA THR A 103 7.17 4.66 10.19
C THR A 103 5.83 3.96 9.98
N LEU A 104 4.91 4.05 10.95
CA LEU A 104 3.58 3.45 10.81
C LEU A 104 2.77 4.15 9.71
N GLY A 105 2.77 5.48 9.65
CA GLY A 105 2.06 6.22 8.61
C GLY A 105 2.53 5.89 7.19
N LEU A 106 3.82 5.60 7.03
CA LEU A 106 4.42 5.21 5.75
C LEU A 106 4.21 3.73 5.41
N ALA A 107 4.51 2.84 6.36
CA ALA A 107 4.59 1.40 6.12
C ALA A 107 3.24 0.69 6.28
N ALA A 108 2.39 1.12 7.21
CA ALA A 108 1.16 0.39 7.53
C ALA A 108 0.17 0.34 6.35
N PRO A 109 -0.06 1.42 5.57
CA PRO A 109 -0.99 1.36 4.45
C PRO A 109 -0.59 0.35 3.36
N PRO A 110 0.63 0.38 2.77
CA PRO A 110 1.01 -0.58 1.73
C PRO A 110 1.12 -1.99 2.30
N LEU A 111 1.60 -2.17 3.54
CA LEU A 111 1.73 -3.49 4.15
C LEU A 111 0.36 -4.14 4.40
N SER A 112 -0.59 -3.38 4.93
CA SER A 112 -1.96 -3.86 5.14
C SER A 112 -2.66 -4.14 3.81
N ALA A 113 -2.51 -3.25 2.82
CA ALA A 113 -3.10 -3.45 1.50
C ALA A 113 -2.53 -4.71 0.82
N GLY A 114 -1.22 -4.90 0.88
CA GLY A 114 -0.55 -6.08 0.32
C GLY A 114 -1.00 -7.38 0.97
N LEU A 115 -1.08 -7.43 2.30
CA LEU A 115 -1.58 -8.60 3.03
C LEU A 115 -3.04 -8.91 2.69
N LEU A 116 -3.92 -7.90 2.68
CA LEU A 116 -5.33 -8.07 2.30
C LEU A 116 -5.47 -8.61 0.86
N GLN A 117 -4.67 -8.08 -0.07
CA GLN A 117 -4.65 -8.52 -1.47
C GLN A 117 -4.22 -10.01 -1.58
N LEU A 118 -3.15 -10.40 -0.89
CA LEU A 118 -2.64 -11.77 -0.90
C LEU A 118 -3.61 -12.76 -0.24
N CYS A 119 -4.26 -12.36 0.87
CA CYS A 119 -5.30 -13.15 1.50
C CYS A 119 -6.50 -13.35 0.57
N GLY A 120 -6.99 -12.28 -0.07
CA GLY A 120 -8.09 -12.34 -1.03
C GLY A 120 -7.77 -13.19 -2.28
N TRP A 121 -6.50 -13.22 -2.70
CA TRP A 121 -6.03 -14.10 -3.77
C TRP A 121 -5.97 -15.56 -3.32
N GLY A 122 -5.39 -15.84 -2.15
CA GLY A 122 -5.25 -17.18 -1.61
C GLY A 122 -6.59 -17.87 -1.33
N VAL A 123 -7.58 -17.13 -0.82
CA VAL A 123 -8.95 -17.63 -0.65
C VAL A 123 -9.58 -17.98 -2.00
N GLY A 124 -9.37 -17.16 -3.03
CA GLY A 124 -9.92 -17.40 -4.37
C GLY A 124 -9.29 -18.57 -5.13
N ARG A 125 -8.08 -19.03 -4.77
CA ARG A 125 -7.42 -20.19 -5.38
C ARG A 125 -7.79 -21.54 -4.78
N ARG A 126 -8.41 -21.56 -3.59
CA ARG A 126 -8.82 -22.80 -2.91
C ARG A 126 -10.20 -23.30 -3.37
N LEU A 127 -10.77 -22.68 -4.41
CA LEU A 127 -12.01 -23.03 -5.10
C LEU A 127 -11.67 -23.56 -6.49
#